data_AF-A0A8J5VUM7-F1
#
_entry.id   AF-A0A8J5VUM7-F1
#
_cell.length_a   1.000
_cell.length_b   1.000
_cell.length_c   1.000
_cell.angle_alpha   90.00
_cell.angle_beta   90.00
_cell.angle_gamma   90.00
#
_symmetry.space_group_name_H-M   'P 1'
#
loop_
_entity.id
_entity.type
_entity.pdbx_description
1 polymer ?
#
loop_
_entity_poly.entity_id
_entity_poly.type
_entity_poly.pdbx_seq_one_letter_code
_entity_poly.pdbx_strand_id
1 'polypeptide(L)'
;MDKRLDMRRKVIIRAATFMAASLLALYVRSRIMKRTRCITYGPMEERDRVRIEYLNNKIFKDDLPCQKMLRLTRAPFFHLCEVLREHNLLRDTIHLSVEEQVAMFLNTIGHNLRNRRDEK
;
A
#
# COMPACT_ATOMS: atom_id res chain seq x y z
N MET A 1 32.95 -58.37 5.75
CA MET A 1 33.50 -57.01 5.90
C MET A 1 32.64 -55.95 5.19
N ASP A 2 32.04 -56.28 4.05
CA ASP A 2 31.28 -55.39 3.15
C ASP A 2 30.03 -54.71 3.75
N LYS A 3 29.17 -55.48 4.45
CA LYS A 3 27.92 -54.98 5.05
C LYS A 3 28.11 -53.84 6.07
N ARG A 4 29.27 -53.77 6.73
CA ARG A 4 29.59 -52.72 7.71
C ARG A 4 29.96 -51.40 7.02
N LEU A 5 30.64 -51.47 5.87
CA LEU A 5 30.97 -50.31 5.04
C LEU A 5 29.70 -49.72 4.42
N ASP A 6 28.79 -50.57 3.93
CA ASP A 6 27.50 -50.14 3.41
C ASP A 6 26.60 -49.49 4.45
N MET A 7 26.57 -50.04 5.67
CA MET A 7 25.82 -49.44 6.77
C MET A 7 26.37 -48.06 7.15
N ARG A 8 27.70 -47.91 7.19
CA ARG A 8 28.37 -46.62 7.43
C ARG A 8 28.09 -45.61 6.32
N ARG A 9 28.16 -46.03 5.05
CA ARG A 9 27.83 -45.18 3.89
C ARG A 9 26.38 -44.70 3.96
N LYS A 10 25.42 -45.57 4.28
CA LYS A 10 24.00 -45.20 4.43
C LYS A 10 23.78 -44.19 5.55
N VAL A 11 24.47 -44.32 6.68
CA VAL A 11 24.40 -43.36 7.79
C VAL A 11 24.97 -42.00 7.38
N ILE A 12 26.12 -41.98 6.70
CA ILE A 12 26.75 -40.75 6.20
C ILE A 12 25.85 -40.03 5.18
N ILE A 13 25.27 -40.77 4.24
CA ILE A 13 24.37 -40.21 3.23
C ILE A 13 23.14 -39.58 3.91
N ARG A 14 22.52 -40.28 4.86
CA ARG A 14 21.36 -39.76 5.61
C ARG A 14 21.71 -38.48 6.37
N ALA A 15 22.83 -38.46 7.08
CA ALA A 15 23.31 -37.28 7.79
C ALA A 15 23.55 -36.10 6.82
N ALA A 16 24.22 -36.33 5.70
CA ALA A 16 24.47 -35.31 4.69
C ALA A 16 23.17 -34.76 4.08
N THR A 17 22.20 -35.62 3.77
CA THR A 17 20.89 -35.19 3.25
C THR A 17 20.11 -34.34 4.26
N PHE A 18 20.16 -34.70 5.55
CA PHE A 18 19.50 -33.93 6.60
C PHE A 18 20.15 -32.56 6.76
N MET A 19 21.48 -32.49 6.73
CA MET A 19 22.23 -31.23 6.80
C MET A 19 21.96 -30.34 5.57
N ALA A 20 21.92 -30.90 4.37
CA ALA A 20 21.59 -30.14 3.17
C ALA A 20 20.15 -29.60 3.21
N ALA A 21 19.18 -30.43 3.65
CA ALA A 21 17.79 -30.03 3.78
C ALA A 21 17.60 -28.95 4.85
N SER A 22 18.28 -29.05 5.99
CA SER A 22 18.20 -28.05 7.06
C SER A 22 18.78 -26.71 6.63
N LEU A 23 19.91 -26.70 5.93
CA LEU A 23 20.51 -25.50 5.37
C LEU A 23 19.61 -24.85 4.30
N LEU A 24 19.01 -25.65 3.42
CA LEU A 24 18.06 -25.16 2.41
C LEU A 24 16.82 -24.55 3.08
N ALA A 25 16.27 -25.20 4.12
CA ALA A 25 15.12 -24.70 4.86
C ALA A 25 15.42 -23.35 5.54
N LEU A 26 16.60 -23.21 6.17
CA LEU A 26 17.03 -21.95 6.76
C LEU A 26 17.22 -20.84 5.71
N TYR A 27 17.80 -21.17 4.55
CA TYR A 27 17.94 -20.23 3.44
C TYR A 27 16.59 -19.75 2.92
N VAL A 28 15.65 -20.66 2.66
CA VAL A 28 14.28 -20.34 2.21
C VAL A 28 13.56 -19.49 3.25
N ARG A 29 13.61 -19.86 4.54
CA ARG A 29 13.02 -19.07 5.64
C ARG A 29 13.60 -17.66 5.70
N SER A 30 14.91 -17.51 5.59
CA SER A 30 15.60 -16.21 5.52
C SER A 30 15.12 -15.36 4.34
N ARG A 31 14.95 -15.96 3.16
CA ARG A 31 14.47 -15.27 1.95
C ARG A 31 13.01 -14.87 2.05
N ILE A 32 12.15 -15.72 2.62
CA ILE A 32 10.75 -15.40 2.90
C ILE A 32 10.70 -14.24 3.90
N MET A 33 11.35 -14.33 5.06
CA MET A 33 11.34 -13.27 6.08
C MET A 33 11.89 -11.92 5.55
N LYS A 34 12.90 -11.94 4.67
CA LYS A 34 13.41 -10.72 4.02
C LYS A 34 12.43 -10.14 3.00
N ARG A 35 11.66 -10.99 2.29
CA ARG A 35 10.59 -10.54 1.38
C ARG A 35 9.37 -10.03 2.15
N THR A 36 9.08 -10.59 3.31
CA THR A 36 7.98 -10.19 4.21
C THR A 36 8.42 -9.15 5.23
N ARG A 37 9.35 -8.25 4.89
CA ARG A 37 9.57 -7.06 5.72
C ARG A 37 8.26 -6.29 5.72
N CYS A 38 7.53 -6.41 6.82
CA CYS A 38 6.33 -5.64 7.08
C CYS A 38 6.69 -4.17 6.88
N ILE A 39 5.86 -3.45 6.12
CA ILE A 39 5.99 -2.01 6.04
C ILE A 39 5.69 -1.51 7.47
N THR A 40 6.74 -1.15 8.21
CA THR A 40 6.56 -0.49 9.50
C THR A 40 5.99 0.88 9.20
N TYR A 41 4.68 1.03 9.41
CA TYR A 41 4.04 2.33 9.32
C TYR A 41 4.67 3.23 10.39
N GLY A 42 5.27 4.35 9.99
CA GLY A 42 5.63 5.42 10.94
C GLY A 42 4.40 5.87 11.74
N PRO A 43 4.59 6.60 12.85
CA PRO A 43 3.53 6.96 13.79
C PRO A 43 2.29 7.49 13.04
N MET A 44 1.15 6.80 13.21
CA MET A 44 -0.06 7.07 12.45
C MET A 44 -0.62 8.45 12.73
N GLU A 45 -0.59 8.88 13.99
CA GLU A 45 -1.10 10.19 14.43
C GLU A 45 -0.41 11.35 13.71
N GLU A 46 0.93 11.37 13.70
CA GLU A 46 1.67 12.45 13.04
C GLU A 46 1.44 12.46 11.53
N ARG A 47 1.33 11.28 10.92
CA ARG A 47 1.00 11.16 9.51
C ARG A 47 -0.39 11.71 9.21
N ASP A 48 -1.38 11.36 10.01
CA ASP A 48 -2.76 11.82 9.84
C ASP A 48 -2.86 13.33 10.05
N ARG A 49 -2.14 13.86 11.03
CA ARG A 49 -2.03 15.30 11.25
C ARG A 49 -1.49 16.02 10.02
N VAL A 50 -0.33 15.60 9.50
CA VAL A 50 0.30 16.20 8.32
C VAL A 50 -0.63 16.13 7.10
N ARG A 51 -1.35 15.02 6.95
CA ARG A 51 -2.27 14.77 5.85
C ARG A 51 -3.50 15.69 5.90
N ILE A 52 -4.14 15.79 7.06
CA ILE A 52 -5.29 16.69 7.29
C ILE A 52 -4.86 18.16 7.10
N GLU A 53 -3.69 18.51 7.65
CA GLU A 53 -3.13 19.85 7.48
C GLU A 53 -2.89 20.18 5.99
N TYR A 54 -2.35 19.24 5.22
CA TYR A 54 -2.17 19.41 3.79
C TYR A 54 -3.49 19.69 3.08
N LEU A 55 -4.53 18.90 3.33
CA LEU A 55 -5.85 19.09 2.70
C LEU A 55 -6.43 20.46 3.01
N ASN A 56 -6.46 20.83 4.28
CA ASN A 56 -7.03 22.10 4.73
C ASN A 56 -6.24 23.31 4.20
N ASN A 57 -4.91 23.23 4.17
CA ASN A 57 -4.06 24.38 3.82
C ASN A 57 -3.67 24.45 2.33
N LYS A 58 -3.67 23.34 1.60
CA LYS A 58 -3.24 23.28 0.19
C LYS A 58 -4.38 23.08 -0.78
N ILE A 59 -5.43 22.36 -0.42
CA ILE A 59 -6.55 22.06 -1.32
C ILE A 59 -7.76 22.93 -0.95
N PHE A 60 -8.19 22.87 0.31
CA PHE A 60 -9.43 23.52 0.79
C PHE A 60 -9.23 24.90 1.37
N LYS A 61 -8.05 25.52 1.20
CA LYS A 61 -7.81 26.88 1.68
C LYS A 61 -8.77 27.88 1.04
N ASP A 62 -8.83 27.85 -0.30
CA ASP A 62 -9.64 28.74 -1.14
C ASP A 62 -10.18 27.98 -2.36
N ASP A 63 -11.06 28.60 -3.14
CA ASP A 63 -11.62 27.97 -4.35
C ASP A 63 -10.60 27.78 -5.47
N LEU A 64 -9.63 28.68 -5.61
CA LEU A 64 -8.60 28.59 -6.65
C LEU A 64 -7.75 27.30 -6.54
N PRO A 65 -7.12 26.98 -5.38
CA PRO A 65 -6.39 25.73 -5.24
C PRO A 65 -7.29 24.48 -5.34
N CYS A 66 -8.51 24.55 -4.81
CA CYS A 66 -9.49 23.48 -4.92
C CYS A 66 -9.80 23.17 -6.39
N GLN A 67 -10.09 24.20 -7.19
CA GLN A 67 -10.35 24.04 -8.62
C GLN A 67 -9.12 23.58 -9.39
N LYS A 68 -7.93 24.03 -8.99
CA LYS A 68 -6.67 23.62 -9.63
C LYS A 68 -6.36 22.14 -9.40
N MET A 69 -6.62 21.63 -8.20
CA MET A 69 -6.29 20.25 -7.79
C MET A 69 -7.43 19.26 -8.08
N LEU A 70 -8.68 19.68 -7.92
CA LEU A 70 -9.86 18.80 -7.98
C LEU A 70 -10.77 19.07 -9.17
N ARG A 71 -10.52 20.14 -9.95
CA ARG A 71 -11.42 20.65 -11.01
C ARG A 71 -12.79 21.09 -10.50
N LEU A 72 -12.98 21.22 -9.18
CA LEU A 72 -14.18 21.69 -8.51
C LEU A 72 -13.83 22.81 -7.53
N THR A 73 -14.73 23.78 -7.34
CA THR A 73 -14.65 24.72 -6.22
C THR A 73 -15.04 24.03 -4.91
N ARG A 74 -14.81 24.68 -3.77
CA ARG A 74 -14.99 24.04 -2.45
C ARG A 74 -16.43 23.63 -2.18
N ALA A 75 -17.39 24.52 -2.45
CA ALA A 75 -18.80 24.27 -2.18
C ALA A 75 -19.34 23.00 -2.86
N PRO A 76 -19.22 22.81 -4.19
CA PRO A 76 -19.68 21.58 -4.83
C PRO A 76 -18.88 20.34 -4.41
N PHE A 77 -17.60 20.50 -4.04
CA PHE A 77 -16.80 19.39 -3.53
C PHE A 77 -17.36 18.86 -2.20
N PHE A 78 -17.61 19.73 -1.21
CA PHE A 78 -18.14 19.30 0.09
C PHE A 78 -19.57 18.78 -0.03
N HIS A 79 -20.39 19.39 -0.89
CA HIS A 79 -21.73 18.88 -1.16
C HIS A 79 -21.71 17.47 -1.79
N LEU A 80 -20.78 17.20 -2.71
CA LEU A 80 -20.58 15.86 -3.26
C LEU A 80 -20.21 14.85 -2.14
N CYS A 81 -19.32 15.23 -1.23
CA CYS A 81 -18.93 14.36 -0.12
C CYS A 81 -20.11 14.06 0.82
N GLU A 82 -20.95 15.05 1.08
CA GLU A 82 -22.18 14.92 1.87
C GLU A 82 -23.15 13.94 1.21
N VAL A 83 -23.49 14.13 -0.07
CA VAL A 83 -24.37 13.23 -0.84
C VAL A 83 -23.84 11.79 -0.83
N LEU A 84 -22.53 11.60 -1.04
CA LEU A 84 -21.92 10.26 -1.01
C LEU A 84 -22.01 9.59 0.37
N ARG A 85 -21.95 10.38 1.45
CA ARG A 85 -22.10 9.92 2.83
C ARG A 85 -23.56 9.60 3.14
N GLU A 86 -24.50 10.48 2.79
CA GLU A 86 -25.94 10.31 3.02
C GLU A 86 -26.50 9.06 2.33
N HIS A 87 -26.06 8.80 1.10
CA HIS A 87 -26.46 7.61 0.35
C HIS A 87 -25.67 6.35 0.71
N ASN A 88 -24.81 6.38 1.73
CA ASN A 88 -23.95 5.27 2.14
C ASN A 88 -23.06 4.71 1.01
N LEU A 89 -22.74 5.54 0.01
CA LEU A 89 -21.86 5.16 -1.10
C LEU A 89 -20.40 5.17 -0.65
N LEU A 90 -20.05 6.05 0.30
CA LEU A 90 -18.76 6.10 0.96
C LEU A 90 -18.94 6.27 2.47
N ARG A 91 -17.93 5.81 3.21
CA ARG A 91 -17.82 5.97 4.66
C ARG A 91 -16.38 6.27 5.04
N ASP A 92 -16.21 6.92 6.18
CA ASP A 92 -14.88 7.12 6.76
C ASP A 92 -14.27 5.76 7.11
N THR A 93 -12.97 5.64 6.93
CA THR A 93 -12.17 4.47 7.30
C THR A 93 -11.21 4.84 8.41
N ILE A 94 -10.56 3.84 9.02
CA ILE A 94 -9.53 4.06 10.04
C ILE A 94 -8.31 4.86 9.53
N HIS A 95 -8.19 5.06 8.22
CA HIS A 95 -7.03 5.71 7.60
C HIS A 95 -7.37 6.96 6.78
N LEU A 96 -8.63 7.13 6.38
CA LEU A 96 -9.06 8.14 5.41
C LEU A 96 -10.52 8.52 5.63
N SER A 97 -10.83 9.81 5.63
CA SER A 97 -12.21 10.31 5.56
C SER A 97 -12.76 10.25 4.13
N VAL A 98 -14.08 10.44 3.97
CA VAL A 98 -14.75 10.50 2.67
C VAL A 98 -14.16 11.62 1.80
N GLU A 99 -13.93 12.79 2.37
CA GLU A 99 -13.36 13.95 1.67
C GLU A 99 -11.99 13.60 1.08
N GLU A 100 -11.19 12.82 1.78
CA GLU A 100 -9.85 12.42 1.37
C GLU A 100 -9.90 11.39 0.24
N GLN A 101 -10.81 10.42 0.35
CA GLN A 101 -11.07 9.44 -0.69
C GLN A 101 -11.53 10.14 -1.99
N VAL A 102 -12.49 11.05 -1.89
CA VAL A 102 -13.02 11.81 -3.04
C VAL A 102 -11.98 12.76 -3.61
N ALA A 103 -11.21 13.45 -2.78
CA ALA A 103 -10.14 14.35 -3.22
C ALA A 103 -9.05 13.59 -4.00
N MET A 104 -8.60 12.43 -3.51
CA MET A 104 -7.64 11.58 -4.24
C MET A 104 -8.20 11.12 -5.59
N PHE A 105 -9.46 10.69 -5.62
CA PHE A 105 -10.11 10.27 -6.86
C PHE A 105 -10.19 11.41 -7.87
N LEU A 106 -10.75 12.55 -7.47
CA LEU A 106 -10.92 13.73 -8.33
C LEU A 106 -9.58 14.27 -8.85
N ASN A 107 -8.56 14.35 -7.99
CA ASN A 107 -7.22 14.75 -8.41
C ASN A 107 -6.63 13.75 -9.42
N THR A 108 -6.84 12.45 -9.21
CA THR A 108 -6.36 11.41 -10.13
C THR A 108 -7.04 11.47 -11.50
N ILE A 109 -8.37 11.65 -11.55
CA ILE A 109 -9.10 11.70 -12.83
C ILE A 109 -8.98 13.06 -13.51
N GLY A 110 -8.94 14.17 -12.75
CA GLY A 110 -8.86 15.54 -13.26
C GLY A 110 -7.50 15.90 -13.86
N HIS A 111 -6.49 15.06 -13.60
CA HIS A 111 -5.12 15.19 -14.10
C HIS A 111 -4.62 13.95 -14.87
N ASN A 112 -5.45 12.92 -15.09
CA ASN A 112 -5.09 11.75 -15.87
C ASN A 112 -4.98 12.09 -17.37
N LEU A 113 -3.78 12.44 -17.84
CA LEU A 113 -3.48 12.80 -19.23
C LEU A 113 -3.58 11.64 -20.24
N ARG A 114 -4.09 10.44 -19.88
CA ARG A 114 -4.06 9.25 -20.75
C ARG A 114 -5.07 9.25 -21.90
N ASN A 115 -5.91 10.29 -22.05
CA ASN A 115 -6.84 10.42 -23.17
C ASN A 115 -6.58 11.62 -24.09
N ARG A 116 -5.43 12.28 -23.96
CA ARG A 116 -4.97 13.23 -24.97
C ARG A 116 -4.16 12.47 -26.01
N ARG A 117 -4.84 11.73 -26.89
CA ARG A 117 -4.24 11.42 -28.20
C ARG A 117 -4.14 12.76 -28.91
N ASP A 118 -2.95 13.35 -28.91
CA ASP A 118 -2.64 14.43 -29.81
C ASP A 118 -2.64 13.83 -31.24
N GLU A 119 -3.81 13.85 -31.89
CA GLU A 119 -3.87 13.93 -33.36
C GLU A 119 -3.52 15.38 -33.72
N LYS A 120 -2.25 15.60 -34.05
CA LYS A 120 -1.82 16.66 -34.97
C LYS A 120 -0.58 16.19 -35.73
#